data_AF-A0A968RQJ0-F1
#
_entry.id   AF-A0A968RQJ0-F1
#
_cell.length_a   1.000
_cell.length_b   1.000
_cell.length_c   1.000
_cell.angle_alpha   90.00
_cell.angle_beta   90.00
_cell.angle_gamma   90.00
#
_symmetry.space_group_name_H-M   'P 1'
#
loop_
_entity.id
_entity.type
_entity.pdbx_description
1 polymer ?
#
loop_
_entity_poly.entity_id
_entity_poly.type
_entity_poly.pdbx_seq_one_letter_code
_entity_poly.pdbx_strand_id
1 'polypeptide(L)'
;MDRRHLVARAVEAVASNLAGKVYGDKLIDYMITNGKTLYVKSLLLPSTPDTVLLEWTTSQLAWMQDANNERELWTQIIKRDLLYSNRRTEFDKLIVPSPIGATWMPRESPGKTANWIGWQIVKAYMKNNPNVTVEELIKMEDAQLILDGSAYRPKR
;
A
#
# COMPACT_ATOMS: atom_id res chain seq x y z
N MET A 1 15.03 21.64 -7.35
CA MET A 1 14.35 20.88 -6.28
C MET A 1 13.02 21.57 -6.05
N ASP A 2 11.91 20.96 -6.48
CA ASP A 2 10.60 21.61 -6.59
C ASP A 2 9.89 21.68 -5.22
N ARG A 3 9.27 22.82 -4.88
CA ARG A 3 8.69 23.14 -3.55
C ARG A 3 7.64 22.13 -3.12
N ARG A 4 6.94 21.53 -4.07
CA ARG A 4 5.94 20.46 -3.85
C ARG A 4 6.57 19.18 -3.29
N HIS A 5 7.78 18.85 -3.73
CA HIS A 5 8.50 17.67 -3.26
C HIS A 5 9.02 17.84 -1.83
N LEU A 6 9.39 19.07 -1.43
CA LEU A 6 9.80 19.37 -0.05
C LEU A 6 8.64 19.23 0.93
N VAL A 7 7.46 19.75 0.57
CA VAL A 7 6.24 19.61 1.39
C VAL A 7 5.83 18.13 1.48
N ALA A 8 5.87 17.40 0.37
CA ALA A 8 5.59 15.96 0.37
C ALA A 8 6.52 15.20 1.31
N ARG A 9 7.82 15.52 1.34
CA ARG A 9 8.80 14.86 2.23
C ARG A 9 8.64 15.25 3.71
N ALA A 10 8.22 16.47 4.02
CA ALA A 10 7.92 16.85 5.40
C ALA A 10 6.67 16.10 5.91
N VAL A 11 5.63 16.00 5.06
CA VAL A 11 4.43 15.22 5.37
C VAL A 11 4.73 13.72 5.42
N GLU A 12 5.63 13.21 4.57
CA GLU A 12 6.14 11.83 4.65
C GLU A 12 6.67 11.51 6.04
N ALA A 13 7.52 12.39 6.59
CA ALA A 13 8.13 12.19 7.90
C ALA A 13 7.08 12.21 9.01
N VAL A 14 6.10 13.12 8.94
CA VAL A 14 5.00 13.18 9.91
C VAL A 14 4.08 11.96 9.79
N ALA A 15 3.67 11.61 8.57
CA ALA A 15 2.79 10.47 8.30
C ALA A 15 3.43 9.14 8.68
N SER A 16 4.73 8.97 8.43
CA SER A 16 5.47 7.76 8.81
C SER A 16 5.65 7.68 10.33
N ASN A 17 5.89 8.81 11.01
CA ASN A 17 5.97 8.85 12.46
C ASN A 17 4.61 8.57 13.11
N LEU A 18 3.53 9.04 12.48
CA LEU A 18 2.16 8.80 12.91
C LEU A 18 1.75 7.34 12.66
N ALA A 19 1.96 6.80 11.45
CA ALA A 19 1.52 5.45 11.07
C ALA A 19 2.17 4.32 11.88
N GLY A 20 3.23 4.63 12.64
CA GLY A 20 3.85 3.69 13.56
C GLY A 20 4.84 2.74 12.91
N LYS A 21 5.35 1.80 13.71
CA LYS A 21 6.22 0.73 13.23
C LYS A 21 5.38 -0.37 12.58
N VAL A 22 5.98 -1.14 11.68
CA VAL A 22 5.36 -2.40 11.22
C VAL A 22 5.25 -3.32 12.44
N TYR A 23 4.03 -3.73 12.77
CA TYR A 23 3.76 -4.70 13.83
C TYR A 23 3.61 -6.08 13.19
N GLY A 24 4.64 -6.92 13.33
CA GLY A 24 4.75 -8.21 12.66
C GLY A 24 5.82 -8.24 11.58
N ASP A 25 6.00 -9.41 10.95
CA ASP A 25 7.04 -9.68 9.95
C ASP A 25 6.50 -10.28 8.65
N LYS A 26 5.18 -10.43 8.52
CA LYS A 26 4.53 -11.02 7.34
C LYS A 26 4.23 -9.96 6.30
N LEU A 27 4.08 -10.37 5.03
CA LEU A 27 3.72 -9.45 3.94
C LEU A 27 2.47 -8.61 4.26
N ILE A 28 1.41 -9.22 4.80
CA ILE A 28 0.18 -8.50 5.18
C ILE A 28 0.46 -7.33 6.14
N ASP A 29 1.37 -7.50 7.10
CA ASP A 29 1.72 -6.48 8.09
C ASP A 29 2.36 -5.26 7.40
N TYR A 30 3.27 -5.51 6.45
CA TYR A 30 3.86 -4.46 5.63
C TYR A 30 2.84 -3.79 4.71
N MET A 31 1.95 -4.58 4.09
CA MET A 31 0.90 -4.06 3.21
C MET A 31 0.01 -3.08 3.96
N ILE A 32 -0.49 -3.47 5.12
CA ILE A 32 -1.40 -2.65 5.91
C ILE A 32 -0.67 -1.44 6.48
N THR A 33 0.54 -1.59 7.02
CA THR A 33 1.30 -0.46 7.58
C THR A 33 1.64 0.58 6.51
N ASN A 34 2.12 0.14 5.34
CA ASN A 34 2.41 1.03 4.22
C ASN A 34 1.12 1.63 3.64
N GLY A 35 0.02 0.87 3.64
CA GLY A 35 -1.30 1.32 3.23
C GLY A 35 -1.86 2.43 4.12
N LYS A 36 -1.70 2.31 5.45
CA LYS A 36 -2.05 3.37 6.41
C LYS A 36 -1.22 4.62 6.18
N THR A 37 0.07 4.45 5.97
CA THR A 37 0.99 5.55 5.65
C THR A 37 0.54 6.30 4.40
N LEU A 38 0.19 5.59 3.32
CA LEU A 38 -0.35 6.19 2.10
C LEU A 38 -1.73 6.83 2.31
N TYR A 39 -2.59 6.22 3.13
CA TYR A 39 -3.89 6.78 3.47
C TYR A 39 -3.76 8.12 4.20
N VAL A 40 -2.93 8.19 5.24
CA VAL A 40 -2.64 9.44 5.97
C VAL A 40 -2.08 10.51 5.03
N LYS A 41 -1.11 10.17 4.18
CA LYS A 41 -0.59 11.14 3.19
C LYS A 41 -1.68 11.65 2.26
N SER A 42 -2.57 10.78 1.77
CA SER A 42 -3.65 11.17 0.88
C SER A 42 -4.63 12.15 1.53
N LEU A 43 -4.84 12.04 2.86
CA LEU A 43 -5.66 12.97 3.63
C LEU A 43 -4.95 14.31 3.87
N LEU A 44 -3.65 14.29 4.14
CA LEU A 44 -2.85 15.49 4.39
C LEU A 44 -2.50 16.27 3.10
N LEU A 45 -2.48 15.59 1.96
CA LEU A 45 -2.07 16.13 0.67
C LEU A 45 -3.13 15.87 -0.43
N PRO A 46 -4.38 16.32 -0.26
CA PRO A 46 -5.48 15.98 -1.18
C PRO A 46 -5.30 16.52 -2.60
N SER A 47 -4.48 17.55 -2.79
CA SER A 47 -4.17 18.14 -4.10
C SER A 47 -2.89 17.57 -4.74
N THR A 48 -2.23 16.62 -4.08
CA THR A 48 -1.00 16.00 -4.61
C THR A 48 -1.35 14.80 -5.47
N PRO A 49 -0.81 14.69 -6.70
CA PRO A 49 -1.06 13.54 -7.55
C PRO A 49 -0.57 12.23 -6.93
N ASP A 50 -1.31 11.13 -7.14
CA ASP A 50 -0.95 9.79 -6.68
C ASP A 50 0.45 9.35 -7.15
N THR A 51 0.88 9.78 -8.34
CA THR A 51 2.24 9.52 -8.86
C THR A 51 3.33 10.06 -7.93
N VAL A 52 3.09 11.21 -7.29
CA VAL A 52 4.00 11.82 -6.32
C VAL A 52 3.91 11.10 -4.98
N LEU A 53 2.69 10.73 -4.54
CA LEU A 53 2.49 10.01 -3.27
C LEU A 53 3.12 8.62 -3.26
N LEU A 54 3.08 7.92 -4.40
CA LEU A 54 3.59 6.56 -4.57
C LEU A 54 5.04 6.51 -5.07
N GLU A 55 5.56 7.65 -5.54
CA GLU A 55 6.83 7.77 -6.26
C GLU A 55 6.86 6.87 -7.52
N TRP A 56 5.75 6.86 -8.25
CA TRP A 56 5.58 6.11 -9.48
C TRP A 56 5.51 7.05 -10.67
N THR A 57 6.01 6.58 -11.80
CA THR A 57 5.74 7.20 -13.09
C THR A 57 4.25 7.07 -13.44
N THR A 58 3.75 7.92 -14.34
CA THR A 58 2.36 7.86 -14.82
C THR A 58 2.01 6.49 -15.41
N SER A 59 2.95 5.85 -16.14
CA SER A 59 2.73 4.51 -16.71
C SER A 59 2.65 3.42 -15.64
N GLN A 60 3.49 3.49 -14.62
CA GLN A 60 3.44 2.54 -13.49
C GLN A 60 2.14 2.67 -12.69
N LEU A 61 1.70 3.91 -12.44
CA LEU A 61 0.41 4.15 -11.79
C LEU A 61 -0.75 3.63 -12.64
N ALA A 62 -0.77 3.97 -13.94
CA ALA A 62 -1.81 3.50 -14.85
C ALA A 62 -1.85 1.97 -14.93
N TRP A 63 -0.69 1.31 -14.94
CA TRP A 63 -0.60 -0.15 -14.91
C TRP A 63 -1.24 -0.73 -13.65
N MET A 64 -0.98 -0.16 -12.47
CA MET A 64 -1.61 -0.65 -11.22
C MET A 64 -3.08 -0.27 -11.08
N GLN A 65 -3.54 0.80 -11.74
CA GLN A 65 -4.96 1.17 -11.74
C GLN A 65 -5.81 0.27 -12.65
N ASP A 66 -5.20 -0.49 -13.56
CA ASP A 66 -5.91 -1.52 -14.32
C ASP A 66 -6.36 -2.65 -13.37
N ALA A 67 -7.67 -2.85 -13.28
CA ALA A 67 -8.28 -3.85 -12.41
C ALA A 67 -7.79 -5.28 -12.71
N ASN A 68 -7.43 -5.58 -13.97
CA ASN A 68 -6.90 -6.89 -14.33
C ASN A 68 -5.51 -7.12 -13.71
N ASN A 69 -4.67 -6.09 -13.71
CA ASN A 69 -3.32 -6.16 -13.17
C ASN A 69 -3.32 -6.26 -11.64
N GLU A 70 -4.14 -5.44 -10.96
CA GLU A 70 -4.32 -5.52 -9.51
C GLU A 70 -4.85 -6.90 -9.09
N ARG A 71 -5.83 -7.43 -9.82
CA ARG A 71 -6.39 -8.75 -9.59
C ARG A 71 -5.39 -9.88 -9.82
N GLU A 72 -4.62 -9.82 -10.91
CA GLU A 72 -3.60 -10.82 -11.20
C GLU A 72 -2.53 -10.81 -10.11
N LEU A 73 -2.07 -9.63 -9.71
CA LEU A 73 -1.12 -9.48 -8.61
C LEU A 73 -1.63 -10.10 -7.31
N TRP A 74 -2.87 -9.78 -6.90
CA TRP A 74 -3.48 -10.37 -5.71
C TRP A 74 -3.58 -11.90 -5.82
N THR A 75 -4.00 -12.40 -6.98
CA THR A 75 -4.12 -13.83 -7.25
C THR A 75 -2.77 -14.53 -7.11
N GLN A 76 -1.70 -13.94 -7.63
CA GLN A 76 -0.35 -14.50 -7.52
C GLN A 76 0.20 -14.43 -6.09
N ILE A 77 -0.11 -13.38 -5.32
CA ILE A 77 0.23 -13.29 -3.89
C ILE A 77 -0.38 -14.47 -3.12
N ILE A 78 -1.67 -14.74 -3.34
CA ILE A 78 -2.37 -15.86 -2.69
C ILE A 78 -1.84 -17.21 -3.19
N LYS A 79 -1.72 -17.41 -4.50
CA LYS A 79 -1.22 -18.67 -5.09
C LYS A 79 0.19 -19.07 -4.65
N ARG A 80 1.00 -18.10 -4.21
CA ARG A 80 2.38 -18.30 -3.76
C ARG A 80 2.50 -18.30 -2.24
N ASP A 81 1.37 -18.28 -1.53
CA ASP A 81 1.31 -18.19 -0.07
C ASP A 81 2.12 -17.01 0.51
N LEU A 82 2.26 -15.93 -0.27
CA LEU A 82 3.09 -14.79 0.11
C LEU A 82 2.45 -13.93 1.19
N LEU A 83 1.12 -13.87 1.23
CA LEU A 83 0.38 -12.97 2.13
C LEU A 83 0.79 -13.13 3.60
N TYR A 84 1.02 -14.38 4.02
CA TYR A 84 1.42 -14.73 5.38
C TYR A 84 2.89 -15.15 5.49
N SER A 85 3.66 -15.06 4.40
CA SER A 85 5.11 -15.31 4.44
C SER A 85 5.81 -14.20 5.21
N ASN A 86 6.77 -14.59 6.04
CA ASN A 86 7.70 -13.67 6.72
C ASN A 86 9.11 -13.65 6.10
N ARG A 87 9.29 -14.35 4.97
CA ARG A 87 10.57 -14.38 4.26
C ARG A 87 10.71 -13.16 3.36
N ARG A 88 11.40 -12.13 3.84
CA ARG A 88 11.65 -10.86 3.12
C ARG A 88 12.14 -11.07 1.67
N THR A 89 12.97 -12.07 1.42
CA THR A 89 13.46 -12.42 0.07
C THR A 89 12.37 -12.76 -0.94
N GLU A 90 11.19 -13.21 -0.47
CA GLU A 90 10.07 -13.60 -1.32
C GLU A 90 9.18 -12.40 -1.71
N PHE A 91 9.12 -11.35 -0.88
CA PHE A 91 8.19 -10.23 -1.07
C PHE A 91 8.79 -8.83 -1.04
N ASP A 92 10.11 -8.66 -0.82
CA ASP A 92 10.75 -7.34 -0.76
C ASP A 92 10.46 -6.48 -1.99
N LYS A 93 10.47 -7.08 -3.19
CA LYS A 93 10.14 -6.38 -4.45
C LYS A 93 8.72 -5.81 -4.48
N LEU A 94 7.81 -6.34 -3.66
CA LEU A 94 6.42 -5.91 -3.57
C LEU A 94 6.23 -4.72 -2.63
N ILE A 95 7.16 -4.47 -1.71
CA ILE A 95 7.00 -3.45 -0.65
C ILE A 95 8.08 -2.36 -0.67
N VAL A 96 9.24 -2.63 -1.25
CA VAL A 96 10.38 -1.70 -1.37
C VAL A 96 10.38 -1.04 -2.77
N PRO A 97 10.83 0.23 -2.91
CA PRO A 97 11.09 0.82 -4.21
C PRO A 97 12.00 -0.07 -5.08
N SER A 98 11.56 -0.34 -6.31
CA SER A 98 12.33 -1.09 -7.29
C SER A 98 11.97 -0.62 -8.71
N PRO A 99 12.94 -0.52 -9.64
CA PRO A 99 12.66 -0.17 -11.03
C PRO A 99 11.73 -1.17 -11.73
N ILE A 100 11.80 -2.45 -11.34
CA ILE A 100 10.99 -3.55 -11.86
C ILE A 100 10.40 -4.31 -10.68
N GLY A 101 9.14 -4.72 -10.80
CA GLY A 101 8.41 -5.51 -9.80
C GLY A 101 8.91 -6.95 -9.64
N ALA A 102 8.05 -7.78 -9.05
CA ALA A 102 8.37 -9.19 -8.82
C ALA A 102 8.63 -9.94 -10.14
N THR A 103 9.60 -10.86 -10.12
CA THR A 103 10.06 -11.58 -11.34
C THR A 103 8.97 -12.43 -12.00
N TRP A 104 7.94 -12.81 -11.25
CA TRP A 104 6.79 -13.56 -11.74
C TRP A 104 5.66 -12.68 -12.28
N MET A 105 5.82 -11.35 -12.28
CA MET A 105 4.91 -10.41 -12.93
C MET A 105 5.50 -9.89 -14.25
N PRO A 106 4.65 -9.34 -15.15
CA PRO A 106 5.12 -8.63 -16.34
C PRO A 106 6.12 -7.52 -15.99
N ARG A 107 7.02 -7.20 -16.92
CA ARG A 107 8.13 -6.24 -16.72
C ARG A 107 7.62 -4.82 -16.43
N GLU A 108 6.41 -4.52 -16.88
CA GLU A 108 5.68 -3.27 -16.67
C GLU A 108 5.20 -3.11 -15.23
N SER A 109 5.14 -4.19 -14.46
CA SER A 109 4.74 -4.16 -13.05
C SER A 109 5.77 -3.38 -12.23
N PRO A 110 5.37 -2.32 -11.49
CA PRO A 110 6.29 -1.56 -10.67
C PRO A 110 6.73 -2.32 -9.41
N GLY A 111 7.75 -1.79 -8.72
CA GLY A 111 7.95 -2.14 -7.30
C GLY A 111 6.87 -1.50 -6.40
N LYS A 112 6.86 -1.84 -5.11
CA LYS A 112 5.86 -1.35 -4.12
C LYS A 112 4.40 -1.72 -4.41
N THR A 113 4.12 -2.68 -5.29
CA THR A 113 2.76 -2.99 -5.71
C THR A 113 1.87 -3.55 -4.60
N ALA A 114 2.44 -4.23 -3.60
CA ALA A 114 1.68 -4.65 -2.42
C ALA A 114 1.32 -3.47 -1.51
N ASN A 115 2.08 -2.36 -1.53
CA ASN A 115 1.72 -1.14 -0.80
C ASN A 115 0.48 -0.48 -1.41
N TRP A 116 0.31 -0.54 -2.75
CA TRP A 116 -0.91 -0.09 -3.41
C TRP A 116 -2.11 -0.90 -2.97
N ILE A 117 -2.01 -2.23 -2.99
CA ILE A 117 -3.09 -3.11 -2.51
C ILE A 117 -3.41 -2.80 -1.04
N GLY A 118 -2.39 -2.68 -0.19
CA GLY A 118 -2.53 -2.27 1.21
C GLY A 118 -3.28 -0.94 1.36
N TRP A 119 -2.98 0.04 0.51
CA TRP A 119 -3.70 1.32 0.50
C TRP A 119 -5.17 1.18 0.07
N GLN A 120 -5.48 0.32 -0.91
CA GLN A 120 -6.87 0.03 -1.27
C GLN A 120 -7.62 -0.68 -0.14
N ILE A 121 -6.98 -1.63 0.55
CA ILE A 121 -7.54 -2.32 1.72
C ILE A 121 -7.88 -1.32 2.82
N VAL A 122 -6.95 -0.43 3.18
CA VAL A 122 -7.17 0.58 4.23
C VAL A 122 -8.28 1.56 3.84
N LYS A 123 -8.33 2.01 2.58
CA LYS A 123 -9.42 2.86 2.08
C LYS A 123 -10.78 2.16 2.19
N ALA A 124 -10.85 0.88 1.80
CA ALA A 124 -12.07 0.09 1.91
C ALA A 124 -12.48 -0.13 3.37
N TYR A 125 -11.52 -0.42 4.26
CA TYR A 125 -11.75 -0.53 5.69
C TYR A 125 -12.37 0.74 6.28
N MET A 126 -11.76 1.90 6.04
CA MET A 126 -12.27 3.18 6.55
C MET A 126 -13.64 3.55 5.97
N LYS A 127 -13.89 3.17 4.71
CA LYS A 127 -15.21 3.35 4.08
C LYS A 127 -16.29 2.47 4.75
N ASN A 128 -15.95 1.24 5.11
CA ASN A 128 -16.88 0.30 5.74
C ASN A 128 -17.07 0.56 7.24
N ASN A 129 -16.17 1.30 7.87
CA ASN A 129 -16.15 1.58 9.30
C ASN A 129 -16.15 3.10 9.54
N PRO A 130 -17.24 3.83 9.22
CA PRO A 130 -17.27 5.29 9.25
C PRO A 130 -17.09 5.91 10.64
N ASN A 131 -17.26 5.11 11.70
CA ASN A 131 -17.05 5.54 13.09
C ASN A 131 -15.59 5.42 13.54
N VAL A 132 -14.74 4.73 12.77
CA VAL A 132 -13.31 4.62 13.08
C VAL A 132 -12.61 5.90 12.63
N THR A 133 -11.90 6.52 13.57
CA THR A 133 -11.06 7.69 13.32
C THR A 133 -9.72 7.30 12.70
N VAL A 134 -9.05 8.26 12.06
CA VAL A 134 -7.68 8.05 11.53
C VAL A 134 -6.70 7.70 12.66
N GLU A 135 -6.88 8.27 13.84
CA GLU A 135 -6.04 7.97 15.01
C GLU A 135 -6.22 6.53 15.49
N GLU A 136 -7.47 6.05 15.57
CA GLU A 136 -7.76 4.65 15.90
C GLU A 136 -7.19 3.70 14.85
N LEU A 137 -7.39 3.99 13.55
CA LEU A 137 -6.81 3.21 12.44
C LEU A 137 -5.30 3.06 12.61
N ILE A 138 -4.61 4.15 12.90
CA ILE A 138 -3.16 4.15 13.08
C ILE A 138 -2.75 3.22 14.22
N LYS A 139 -3.46 3.25 15.35
CA LYS A 139 -3.17 2.44 16.54
C LYS A 139 -3.52 0.95 16.40
N MET A 140 -4.29 0.55 15.39
CA MET A 140 -4.65 -0.86 15.17
C MET A 140 -3.43 -1.70 14.76
N GLU A 141 -2.97 -2.63 15.59
CA GLU A 141 -1.80 -3.45 15.26
C GLU A 141 -2.15 -4.70 14.44
N ASP A 142 -3.41 -5.16 14.50
CA ASP A 142 -3.86 -6.37 13.81
C ASP A 142 -4.16 -6.07 12.32
N ALA A 143 -3.22 -6.46 11.46
CA ALA A 143 -3.36 -6.35 10.01
C ALA A 143 -4.49 -7.24 9.45
N GLN A 144 -4.75 -8.39 10.07
CA GLN A 144 -5.81 -9.31 9.67
C GLN A 144 -7.18 -8.70 9.92
N LEU A 145 -7.37 -8.05 11.07
CA LEU A 145 -8.61 -7.34 11.39
C LEU A 145 -8.95 -6.28 10.33
N ILE A 146 -7.95 -5.52 9.87
CA ILE A 146 -8.15 -4.50 8.84
C ILE A 146 -8.48 -5.14 7.49
N LEU A 147 -7.79 -6.22 7.12
CA LEU A 147 -8.11 -6.95 5.90
C LEU A 147 -9.55 -7.49 5.94
N ASP A 148 -9.96 -8.14 7.02
CA ASP A 148 -11.29 -8.74 7.15
C ASP A 148 -12.39 -7.66 7.14
N GLY A 149 -12.21 -6.58 7.92
CA GLY A 149 -13.16 -5.46 7.97
C GLY A 149 -13.24 -4.64 6.68
N SER A 150 -12.24 -4.74 5.80
CA SER A 150 -12.26 -4.06 4.49
C SER A 150 -13.19 -4.73 3.48
N ALA A 151 -13.53 -6.02 3.69
CA ALA A 151 -14.16 -6.87 2.69
C ALA A 151 -13.47 -6.80 1.31
N TYR A 152 -12.16 -6.51 1.29
CA TYR A 152 -11.43 -6.26 0.07
C TYR A 152 -11.38 -7.51 -0.80
N ARG A 153 -11.90 -7.37 -2.01
CA ARG A 153 -11.72 -8.30 -3.12
C ARG A 153 -11.43 -7.46 -4.36
N PRO A 154 -10.32 -7.71 -5.09
CA PRO A 154 -10.09 -7.06 -6.37
C PRO A 154 -11.31 -7.24 -7.27
N LYS A 155 -11.75 -6.15 -7.92
CA LYS A 155 -12.98 -6.16 -8.74
C LYS A 155 -12.87 -7.22 -9.85
N ARG A 156 -13.99 -7.89 -10.12
CA ARG A 156 -14.12 -8.90 -11.18
C ARG A 156 -13.99 -8.30 -12.57
#